data_AF-A0A7C9CW03-F1
#
_entry.id   AF-A0A7C9CW03-F1
#
_cell.length_a   1.000
_cell.length_b   1.000
_cell.length_c   1.000
_cell.angle_alpha   90.00
_cell.angle_beta   90.00
_cell.angle_gamma   90.00
#
_symmetry.space_group_name_H-M   'P 1'
#
loop_
_entity.id
_entity.type
_entity.pdbx_description
1 polymer ?
#
loop_
_entity_poly.entity_id
_entity_poly.type
_entity_poly.pdbx_seq_one_letter_code
_entity_poly.pdbx_strand_id
1 'polypeptide(L)'
;MRGIISMERSVIGRAGAGVASGVIISDWNHPQIVNPKLLFGRIGSGFRKRSLEFRGVQNGLGNAGFQSQFCRIRRMSVNCKAMEQSQSQIQSASSNTVYQGVYGPWTIEPSDVREVILYRAGLVTAAASFVVAGSTAFLPADSFLKQTLEQSLDVFYLLGTAGLGLSLYFIHIYVTAIKRTLQALWALGVVGSLATYIALAQPAGQGLVQYVLDNPTAVWFVGPLFAALTGLVFKEGLCYGKLEAGVLTFIIPTILLGHLTGLMDDGVKSSLLGLWMALFIVFAGRKFTQPMKDDIGDKSVFMFNALSDEEKAALLEKQKS
;
A
#
# COMPACT_ATOMS: atom_id res chain seq x y z
N MET A 1 -38.53 62.48 7.97
CA MET A 1 -39.89 62.08 8.40
C MET A 1 -39.84 60.60 8.74
N ARG A 2 -39.99 60.23 10.03
CA ARG A 2 -41.08 59.37 10.56
C ARG A 2 -41.31 58.09 9.74
N GLY A 3 -41.34 56.86 10.24
CA GLY A 3 -41.29 56.25 11.57
C GLY A 3 -41.80 54.80 11.40
N ILE A 4 -41.14 53.80 11.98
CA ILE A 4 -41.56 52.99 13.16
C ILE A 4 -42.75 52.00 12.90
N ILE A 5 -42.61 50.77 13.43
CA ILE A 5 -43.61 49.75 13.86
C ILE A 5 -44.06 48.78 12.73
N SER A 6 -43.59 47.52 12.61
CA SER A 6 -43.46 46.36 13.53
C SER A 6 -44.73 45.99 14.28
N MET A 7 -45.46 44.97 13.81
CA MET A 7 -46.37 44.23 14.69
C MET A 7 -46.10 42.73 14.59
N GLU A 8 -45.80 42.21 15.77
CA GLU A 8 -45.30 40.91 16.17
C GLU A 8 -46.46 40.12 16.81
N ARG A 9 -46.48 38.79 16.63
CA ARG A 9 -46.94 37.77 17.59
C ARG A 9 -46.51 36.41 17.02
N SER A 10 -45.41 35.80 17.47
CA SER A 10 -45.17 35.15 18.76
C SER A 10 -46.10 33.95 19.02
N VAL A 11 -45.56 32.73 18.86
CA VAL A 11 -45.59 31.70 19.91
C VAL A 11 -44.23 30.97 19.93
N ILE A 12 -43.68 30.93 21.14
CA ILE A 12 -42.45 30.31 21.62
C ILE A 12 -42.71 28.83 21.94
N GLY A 13 -41.74 27.94 21.69
CA GLY A 13 -41.84 26.55 22.18
C GLY A 13 -40.69 25.59 21.85
N ARG A 14 -39.54 25.78 22.50
CA ARG A 14 -38.53 24.80 22.95
C ARG A 14 -38.13 23.59 22.08
N ALA A 15 -36.83 23.61 21.73
CA ALA A 15 -35.83 22.56 21.92
C ALA A 15 -36.31 21.16 22.39
N GLY A 16 -36.04 20.16 21.56
CA GLY A 16 -35.98 18.76 21.92
C GLY A 16 -34.90 18.08 21.09
N ALA A 17 -33.83 17.66 21.75
CA ALA A 17 -32.78 16.82 21.20
C ALA A 17 -33.37 15.50 20.67
N GLY A 18 -32.92 15.07 19.50
CA GLY A 18 -33.37 13.84 18.87
C GLY A 18 -32.33 13.36 17.87
N VAL A 19 -31.37 12.61 18.39
CA VAL A 19 -30.40 11.80 17.64
C VAL A 19 -31.16 10.93 16.65
N ALA A 20 -30.87 11.08 15.36
CA ALA A 20 -31.20 10.08 14.35
C ALA A 20 -29.99 9.95 13.40
N SER A 21 -28.94 9.32 13.94
CA SER A 21 -27.96 8.60 13.15
C SER A 21 -28.71 7.61 12.27
N GLY A 22 -28.64 7.82 10.97
CA GLY A 22 -29.29 6.97 9.97
C GLY A 22 -28.63 7.15 8.62
N VAL A 23 -27.29 7.19 8.59
CA VAL A 23 -26.55 6.93 7.34
C VAL A 23 -26.76 5.45 7.07
N ILE A 24 -27.73 5.15 6.21
CA ILE A 24 -27.89 3.83 5.60
C ILE A 24 -26.64 3.60 4.76
N ILE A 25 -25.65 2.96 5.37
CA ILE A 25 -24.58 2.24 4.69
C ILE A 25 -25.29 1.11 3.96
N SER A 26 -25.60 1.33 2.68
CA SER A 26 -26.09 0.28 1.80
C SER A 26 -25.01 -0.80 1.72
N ASP A 27 -25.44 -2.01 2.04
CA ASP A 27 -24.72 -3.26 1.99
C ASP A 27 -24.04 -3.47 0.62
N TRP A 28 -22.71 -3.29 0.55
CA TRP A 28 -21.89 -3.48 -0.66
C TRP A 28 -21.21 -4.86 -0.67
N ASN A 29 -21.88 -5.89 -0.11
CA ASN A 29 -21.43 -7.28 -0.20
C ASN A 29 -21.89 -7.98 -1.51
N HIS A 30 -22.42 -7.22 -2.47
CA HIS A 30 -22.81 -7.71 -3.80
C HIS A 30 -21.95 -7.09 -4.91
N PRO A 31 -21.28 -7.88 -5.77
CA PRO A 31 -20.59 -7.36 -6.93
C PRO A 31 -21.61 -6.85 -7.96
N GLN A 32 -21.70 -5.53 -8.13
CA GLN A 32 -22.41 -4.92 -9.25
C GLN A 32 -21.64 -5.22 -10.55
N ILE A 33 -22.28 -5.95 -11.45
CA ILE A 33 -21.75 -6.35 -12.76
C ILE A 33 -21.72 -5.11 -13.66
N VAL A 34 -20.53 -4.54 -13.88
CA VAL A 34 -20.33 -3.54 -14.94
C VAL A 34 -19.94 -4.29 -16.22
N ASN A 35 -20.82 -4.22 -17.22
CA ASN A 35 -20.69 -4.92 -18.50
C ASN A 35 -19.49 -4.38 -19.32
N PRO A 36 -18.45 -5.17 -19.63
CA PRO A 36 -17.23 -4.67 -20.27
C PRO A 36 -17.35 -4.40 -21.78
N LYS A 37 -18.50 -4.67 -22.42
CA LYS A 37 -18.61 -4.67 -23.90
C LYS A 37 -18.81 -3.30 -24.56
N LEU A 38 -18.71 -2.19 -23.83
CA LEU A 38 -18.92 -0.84 -24.38
C LEU A 38 -17.68 0.06 -24.48
N LEU A 39 -16.49 -0.43 -24.11
CA LEU A 39 -15.26 0.34 -24.28
C LEU A 39 -14.11 -0.53 -24.81
N PHE A 40 -13.75 -0.25 -26.06
CA PHE A 40 -12.53 -0.62 -26.78
C PHE A 40 -12.50 -1.91 -27.59
N GLY A 41 -12.34 -1.70 -28.89
CA GLY A 41 -12.24 -2.71 -29.92
C GLY A 41 -10.89 -3.44 -29.95
N ARG A 42 -11.02 -4.76 -30.12
CA ARG A 42 -10.23 -5.69 -30.93
C ARG A 42 -8.90 -5.18 -31.51
N ILE A 43 -7.78 -5.51 -30.86
CA ILE A 43 -6.47 -5.65 -31.54
C ILE A 43 -5.79 -6.93 -31.05
N GLY A 44 -5.35 -7.72 -32.02
CA GLY A 44 -5.02 -9.14 -31.92
C GLY A 44 -3.65 -9.49 -31.35
N SER A 45 -3.57 -10.80 -31.12
CA SER A 45 -2.56 -11.62 -30.50
C SER A 45 -1.23 -11.75 -31.25
N GLY A 46 -0.16 -11.98 -30.47
CA GLY A 46 0.89 -12.93 -30.87
C GLY A 46 2.25 -12.66 -30.26
N PHE A 47 2.61 -13.31 -29.15
CA PHE A 47 4.02 -13.49 -28.81
C PHE A 47 4.29 -14.83 -28.10
N ARG A 48 5.24 -15.56 -28.69
CA ARG A 48 5.61 -16.95 -28.45
C ARG A 48 6.70 -17.01 -27.35
N LYS A 49 6.49 -17.82 -26.31
CA LYS A 49 7.49 -18.12 -25.26
C LYS A 49 8.70 -18.84 -25.85
N ARG A 50 9.92 -18.44 -25.45
CA ARG A 50 11.12 -19.24 -25.64
C ARG A 50 11.85 -19.36 -24.29
N SER A 51 12.03 -20.61 -23.86
CA SER A 51 12.75 -21.06 -22.68
C SER A 51 14.25 -21.03 -22.95
N LEU A 52 15.06 -20.65 -21.96
CA LEU A 52 16.52 -20.79 -21.98
C LEU A 52 16.97 -21.44 -20.67
N GLU A 53 17.42 -22.69 -20.79
CA GLU A 53 18.28 -23.39 -19.83
C GLU A 53 19.63 -22.67 -19.71
N PHE A 54 20.20 -22.65 -18.51
CA PHE A 54 21.63 -22.45 -18.32
C PHE A 54 22.20 -23.59 -17.47
N ARG A 55 23.02 -24.43 -18.12
CA ARG A 55 23.94 -25.38 -17.51
C ARG A 55 25.13 -24.64 -16.89
N GLY A 56 25.61 -25.17 -15.77
CA GLY A 56 26.58 -24.54 -14.88
C GLY A 56 28.04 -24.59 -15.31
N VAL A 57 28.87 -24.05 -14.42
CA VAL A 57 30.33 -24.16 -14.42
C VAL A 57 30.80 -24.27 -12.96
N GLN A 58 31.43 -25.41 -12.64
CA GLN A 58 32.27 -25.60 -11.45
C GLN A 58 33.67 -25.02 -11.71
N ASN A 59 34.30 -24.53 -10.64
CA ASN A 59 35.74 -24.49 -10.30
C ASN A 59 35.83 -23.55 -9.06
N GLY A 60 36.31 -23.90 -7.87
CA GLY A 60 37.50 -24.66 -7.50
C GLY A 60 38.57 -23.66 -7.02
N LEU A 61 38.87 -23.60 -5.70
CA LEU A 61 40.17 -23.25 -5.09
C LEU A 61 40.04 -22.79 -3.62
N GLY A 62 40.94 -23.28 -2.77
CA GLY A 62 41.58 -22.48 -1.72
C GLY A 62 41.08 -22.66 -0.29
N ASN A 63 41.61 -23.66 0.41
CA ASN A 63 41.45 -23.86 1.84
C ASN A 63 42.68 -23.28 2.57
N ALA A 64 42.53 -22.15 3.27
CA ALA A 64 43.49 -21.65 4.28
C ALA A 64 42.84 -20.53 5.10
N GLY A 65 42.81 -20.65 6.43
CA GLY A 65 42.47 -19.50 7.27
C GLY A 65 41.97 -19.81 8.68
N PHE A 66 42.91 -19.76 9.62
CA PHE A 66 42.78 -18.94 10.84
C PHE A 66 41.77 -19.36 11.92
N GLN A 67 42.28 -20.08 12.92
CA GLN A 67 41.67 -20.21 14.25
C GLN A 67 41.62 -18.83 14.92
N SER A 68 40.43 -18.24 15.03
CA SER A 68 40.17 -17.07 15.88
C SER A 68 39.27 -17.47 17.04
N GLN A 69 39.64 -17.00 18.23
CA GLN A 69 39.00 -17.28 19.50
C GLN A 69 37.54 -16.79 19.49
N PHE A 70 36.61 -17.71 19.74
CA PHE A 70 35.20 -17.38 19.92
C PHE A 70 34.99 -16.62 21.23
N CYS A 71 34.70 -15.32 21.11
CA CYS A 71 34.04 -14.55 22.16
C CYS A 71 32.63 -15.10 22.38
N ARG A 72 32.36 -15.61 23.58
CA ARG A 72 31.09 -16.22 23.98
C ARG A 72 30.05 -15.12 24.23
N ILE A 73 29.31 -14.72 23.19
CA ILE A 73 28.15 -13.83 23.33
C ILE A 73 27.00 -14.61 24.00
N ARG A 74 26.58 -14.20 25.20
CA ARG A 74 25.36 -14.68 25.85
C ARG A 74 24.16 -14.31 24.98
N ARG A 75 23.44 -15.30 24.46
CA ARG A 75 22.09 -15.10 23.90
C ARG A 75 21.15 -14.67 25.03
N MET A 76 20.83 -13.39 25.10
CA MET A 76 19.57 -12.95 25.71
C MET A 76 18.44 -13.36 24.76
N SER A 77 17.64 -14.34 25.17
CA SER A 77 16.39 -14.68 24.49
C SER A 77 15.36 -13.63 24.85
N VAL A 78 15.10 -12.69 23.94
CA VAL A 78 13.96 -11.79 24.04
C VAL A 78 12.76 -12.55 23.48
N ASN A 79 11.85 -12.99 24.35
CA ASN A 79 10.63 -13.68 23.95
C ASN A 79 9.66 -12.66 23.32
N CYS A 80 9.78 -12.43 22.02
CA CYS A 80 8.86 -11.59 21.26
C CYS A 80 7.53 -12.32 21.08
N LYS A 81 6.51 -11.96 21.89
CA LYS A 81 5.12 -12.45 21.74
C LYS A 81 4.56 -12.29 20.30
N ALA A 82 5.11 -11.36 19.51
CA ALA A 82 4.78 -11.18 18.09
C ALA A 82 5.14 -12.38 17.20
N MET A 83 6.20 -13.15 17.54
CA MET A 83 6.57 -14.37 16.81
C MET A 83 5.58 -15.50 17.09
N GLU A 84 5.08 -15.61 18.31
CA GLU A 84 4.10 -16.62 18.72
C GLU A 84 2.73 -16.36 18.06
N GLN A 85 2.29 -15.10 17.99
CA GLN A 85 1.10 -14.72 17.22
C GLN A 85 1.25 -14.99 15.71
N SER A 86 2.42 -14.69 15.14
CA SER A 86 2.71 -15.01 13.74
C SER A 86 2.69 -16.52 13.47
N GLN A 87 3.24 -17.33 14.37
CA GLN A 87 3.17 -18.81 14.30
C GLN A 87 1.74 -19.33 14.43
N SER A 88 0.93 -18.78 15.33
CA SER A 88 -0.48 -19.18 15.49
C SER A 88 -1.33 -18.83 14.26
N GLN A 89 -1.09 -17.68 13.61
CA GLN A 89 -1.76 -17.33 12.35
C GLN A 89 -1.34 -18.26 11.20
N ILE A 90 -0.05 -18.57 11.09
CA ILE A 90 0.46 -19.50 10.06
C ILE A 90 -0.13 -20.92 10.27
N GLN A 91 -0.24 -21.40 11.51
CA GLN A 91 -0.88 -22.70 11.81
C GLN A 91 -2.40 -22.69 11.57
N SER A 92 -3.08 -21.58 11.84
CA SER A 92 -4.51 -21.46 11.52
C SER A 92 -4.77 -21.43 10.01
N ALA A 93 -3.86 -20.85 9.22
CA ALA A 93 -3.94 -20.77 7.77
C ALA A 93 -3.53 -22.07 7.04
N SER A 94 -2.74 -22.95 7.68
CA SER A 94 -2.40 -24.29 7.16
C SER A 94 -3.39 -25.38 7.55
N SER A 95 -4.42 -25.04 8.33
CA SER A 95 -5.55 -25.95 8.57
C SER A 95 -6.42 -25.98 7.31
N ASN A 96 -6.97 -27.13 6.93
CA ASN A 96 -7.93 -27.30 5.82
C ASN A 96 -9.28 -26.62 6.12
N THR A 97 -9.25 -25.37 6.58
CA THR A 97 -10.44 -24.56 6.81
C THR A 97 -11.04 -24.20 5.46
N VAL A 98 -12.23 -24.72 5.21
CA VAL A 98 -13.01 -24.44 4.00
C VAL A 98 -13.82 -23.17 4.25
N TYR A 99 -13.55 -22.13 3.45
CA TYR A 99 -14.29 -20.88 3.45
C TYR A 99 -15.44 -20.97 2.44
N GLN A 100 -16.59 -20.40 2.76
CA GLN A 100 -17.69 -20.28 1.81
C GLN A 100 -17.60 -18.95 1.08
N GLY A 101 -17.36 -19.02 -0.24
CA GLY A 101 -17.35 -17.86 -1.14
C GLY A 101 -18.67 -17.70 -1.90
N VAL A 102 -18.80 -16.59 -2.61
CA VAL A 102 -19.98 -16.24 -3.42
C VAL A 102 -20.28 -17.29 -4.49
N TYR A 103 -19.25 -17.87 -5.10
CA TYR A 103 -19.38 -18.85 -6.18
C TYR A 103 -19.07 -20.29 -5.73
N GLY A 104 -18.83 -20.51 -4.43
CA GLY A 104 -18.58 -21.84 -3.88
C GLY A 104 -17.49 -21.89 -2.80
N PRO A 105 -17.25 -23.07 -2.22
CA PRO A 105 -16.24 -23.26 -1.20
C PRO A 105 -14.83 -23.07 -1.77
N TRP A 106 -13.93 -22.50 -0.97
CA TRP A 106 -12.52 -22.36 -1.31
C TRP A 106 -11.64 -22.53 -0.07
N THR A 107 -10.37 -22.85 -0.29
CA THR A 107 -9.38 -23.09 0.77
C THR A 107 -8.19 -22.15 0.61
N ILE A 108 -7.46 -21.94 1.70
CA ILE A 108 -6.17 -21.26 1.65
C ILE A 108 -5.10 -22.30 1.35
N GLU A 109 -4.36 -22.09 0.27
CA GLU A 109 -3.22 -22.91 -0.09
C GLU A 109 -1.92 -22.32 0.51
N PRO A 110 -0.89 -23.16 0.71
CA PRO A 110 0.41 -22.68 1.20
C PRO A 110 1.06 -21.62 0.31
N SER A 111 0.73 -21.56 -0.99
CA SER A 111 1.17 -20.50 -1.88
C SER A 111 0.60 -19.15 -1.48
N ASP A 112 -0.69 -19.05 -1.16
CA ASP A 112 -1.30 -17.76 -0.78
C ASP A 112 -0.73 -17.24 0.53
N VAL A 113 -0.43 -18.14 1.46
CA VAL A 113 0.23 -17.78 2.71
C VAL A 113 1.55 -17.08 2.43
N ARG A 114 2.36 -17.61 1.49
CA ARG A 114 3.62 -16.98 1.09
C ARG A 114 3.39 -15.63 0.43
N GLU A 115 2.41 -15.52 -0.44
CA GLU A 115 2.07 -14.26 -1.12
C GLU A 115 1.63 -13.18 -0.13
N VAL A 116 0.75 -13.52 0.82
CA VAL A 116 0.30 -12.60 1.87
C VAL A 116 1.47 -12.19 2.78
N ILE A 117 2.36 -13.12 3.14
CA ILE A 117 3.56 -12.79 3.94
C ILE A 117 4.46 -11.81 3.18
N LEU A 118 4.73 -12.06 1.89
CA LEU A 118 5.56 -11.17 1.06
C LEU A 118 4.91 -9.80 0.87
N TYR A 119 3.59 -9.77 0.67
CA TYR A 119 2.80 -8.54 0.62
C TYR A 119 2.94 -7.72 1.91
N ARG A 120 2.70 -8.34 3.07
CA ARG A 120 2.80 -7.67 4.38
C ARG A 120 4.24 -7.22 4.67
N ALA A 121 5.22 -8.06 4.35
CA ALA A 121 6.64 -7.74 4.54
C ALA A 121 7.04 -6.52 3.69
N GLY A 122 6.66 -6.49 2.42
CA GLY A 122 6.91 -5.33 1.55
C GLY A 122 6.29 -4.05 2.11
N LEU A 123 5.07 -4.13 2.64
CA LEU A 123 4.36 -2.97 3.17
C LEU A 123 5.04 -2.42 4.43
N VAL A 124 5.47 -3.32 5.31
CA VAL A 124 6.21 -2.98 6.53
C VAL A 124 7.56 -2.38 6.18
N THR A 125 8.29 -2.93 5.21
CA THR A 125 9.53 -2.33 4.71
C THR A 125 9.28 -0.92 4.16
N ALA A 126 8.23 -0.74 3.35
CA ALA A 126 7.86 0.57 2.83
C ALA A 126 7.57 1.59 3.94
N ALA A 127 6.76 1.20 4.93
CA ALA A 127 6.42 2.05 6.06
C ALA A 127 7.64 2.39 6.92
N ALA A 128 8.46 1.38 7.26
CA ALA A 128 9.65 1.57 8.08
C ALA A 128 10.67 2.49 7.41
N SER A 129 10.98 2.24 6.13
CA SER A 129 11.91 3.09 5.38
C SER A 129 11.40 4.53 5.26
N PHE A 130 10.10 4.72 5.01
CA PHE A 130 9.49 6.05 4.94
C PHE A 130 9.58 6.79 6.28
N VAL A 131 9.26 6.12 7.39
CA VAL A 131 9.33 6.72 8.73
C VAL A 131 10.76 7.11 9.09
N VAL A 132 11.72 6.25 8.80
CA VAL A 132 13.14 6.54 9.05
C VAL A 132 13.58 7.75 8.22
N ALA A 133 13.28 7.79 6.92
CA ALA A 133 13.61 8.93 6.07
C ALA A 133 12.90 10.23 6.52
N GLY A 134 11.59 10.16 6.80
CA GLY A 134 10.79 11.32 7.21
C GLY A 134 11.14 11.84 8.60
N SER A 135 11.73 11.01 9.47
CA SER A 135 12.17 11.44 10.81
C SER A 135 13.20 12.56 10.77
N THR A 136 13.98 12.67 9.69
CA THR A 136 14.97 13.74 9.49
C THR A 136 14.37 15.14 9.55
N ALA A 137 13.11 15.30 9.14
CA ALA A 137 12.37 16.56 9.22
C ALA A 137 12.11 17.05 10.65
N PHE A 138 12.11 16.14 11.63
CA PHE A 138 11.82 16.45 13.04
C PHE A 138 13.07 16.46 13.92
N LEU A 139 14.23 16.10 13.38
CA LEU A 139 15.48 16.06 14.14
C LEU A 139 16.19 17.43 14.16
N PRO A 140 16.81 17.80 15.29
CA PRO A 140 17.66 18.98 15.40
C PRO A 140 18.81 18.97 14.37
N ALA A 141 19.14 20.14 13.84
CA ALA A 141 20.15 20.32 12.78
C ALA A 141 21.58 19.92 13.20
N ASP A 142 21.88 19.98 14.49
CA ASP A 142 23.18 19.68 15.10
C ASP A 142 23.34 18.22 15.52
N SER A 143 22.33 17.38 15.30
CA SER A 143 22.36 15.98 15.72
C SER A 143 23.14 15.09 14.73
N PHE A 144 24.09 14.30 15.26
CA PHE A 144 24.84 13.29 14.49
C PHE A 144 23.91 12.27 13.79
N LEU A 145 22.77 11.96 14.43
CA LEU A 145 21.75 11.07 13.86
C LEU A 145 21.14 11.64 12.58
N LYS A 146 20.81 12.93 12.55
CA LYS A 146 20.26 13.58 11.35
C LYS A 146 21.24 13.52 10.19
N GLN A 147 22.50 13.89 10.44
CA GLN A 147 23.55 13.86 9.41
C GLN A 147 23.73 12.46 8.80
N THR A 148 23.72 11.42 9.64
CA THR A 148 23.87 10.03 9.18
C THR A 148 22.66 9.58 8.33
N LEU A 149 21.44 9.98 8.73
CA LEU A 149 20.22 9.67 8.00
C LEU A 149 20.14 10.42 6.68
N GLU A 150 20.50 11.70 6.65
CA GLU A 150 20.54 12.55 5.45
C GLU A 150 21.46 11.97 4.38
N GLN A 151 22.63 11.44 4.78
CA GLN A 151 23.56 10.74 3.89
C GLN A 151 22.98 9.45 3.27
N SER A 152 21.95 8.86 3.90
CA SER A 152 21.37 7.58 3.52
C SER A 152 19.92 7.69 3.01
N LEU A 153 19.40 8.90 2.77
CA LEU A 153 18.00 9.11 2.37
C LEU A 153 17.64 8.36 1.09
N ASP A 154 18.52 8.38 0.09
CA ASP A 154 18.28 7.69 -1.18
C ASP A 154 18.22 6.16 -1.01
N VAL A 155 18.95 5.60 -0.04
CA VAL A 155 18.88 4.17 0.30
C VAL A 155 17.53 3.84 0.92
N PHE A 156 17.05 4.65 1.85
CA PHE A 156 15.72 4.47 2.43
C PHE A 156 14.61 4.67 1.40
N TYR A 157 14.75 5.63 0.49
CA TYR A 157 13.83 5.82 -0.62
C TYR A 157 13.79 4.59 -1.53
N LEU A 158 14.95 4.03 -1.87
CA LEU A 158 15.06 2.82 -2.69
C LEU A 158 14.43 1.61 -1.99
N LEU A 159 14.73 1.40 -0.70
CA LEU A 159 14.14 0.33 0.11
C LEU A 159 12.62 0.48 0.21
N GLY A 160 12.13 1.69 0.44
CA GLY A 160 10.71 1.97 0.51
C GLY A 160 9.99 1.70 -0.81
N THR A 161 10.61 2.13 -1.91
CA THR A 161 10.14 1.90 -3.28
C THR A 161 10.11 0.41 -3.63
N ALA A 162 11.15 -0.33 -3.26
CA ALA A 162 11.24 -1.77 -3.47
C ALA A 162 10.19 -2.54 -2.64
N GLY A 163 10.01 -2.16 -1.35
CA GLY A 163 8.99 -2.73 -0.48
C GLY A 163 7.57 -2.48 -1.00
N LEU A 164 7.30 -1.27 -1.50
CA LEU A 164 6.03 -0.95 -2.16
C LEU A 164 5.81 -1.81 -3.42
N GLY A 165 6.84 -1.96 -4.25
CA GLY A 165 6.79 -2.81 -5.45
C GLY A 165 6.50 -4.27 -5.12
N LEU A 166 7.18 -4.82 -4.11
CA LEU A 166 6.94 -6.17 -3.60
C LEU A 166 5.48 -6.34 -3.15
N SER A 167 4.95 -5.35 -2.42
CA SER A 167 3.56 -5.33 -1.99
C SER A 167 2.59 -5.33 -3.18
N LEU A 168 2.81 -4.46 -4.16
CA LEU A 168 1.96 -4.34 -5.35
C LEU A 168 2.04 -5.57 -6.27
N TYR A 169 3.12 -6.33 -6.22
CA TYR A 169 3.24 -7.57 -6.96
C TYR A 169 2.31 -8.65 -6.37
N PHE A 170 2.38 -8.85 -5.05
CA PHE A 170 1.65 -9.90 -4.32
C PHE A 170 0.26 -9.49 -3.80
N ILE A 171 -0.15 -8.24 -4.00
CA ILE A 171 -1.49 -7.80 -3.59
C ILE A 171 -2.58 -8.55 -4.38
N HIS A 172 -3.57 -9.07 -3.66
CA HIS A 172 -4.74 -9.70 -4.25
C HIS A 172 -5.82 -8.63 -4.48
N ILE A 173 -6.12 -8.30 -5.72
CA ILE A 173 -7.16 -7.34 -6.10
C ILE A 173 -8.05 -8.02 -7.13
N TYR A 174 -9.37 -8.04 -6.89
CA TYR A 174 -10.34 -8.65 -7.81
C TYR A 174 -10.27 -8.08 -9.22
N VAL A 175 -10.09 -6.75 -9.32
CA VAL A 175 -10.04 -6.03 -10.58
C VAL A 175 -8.59 -5.97 -11.09
N THR A 176 -8.25 -6.84 -12.05
CA THR A 176 -6.91 -6.91 -12.63
C THR A 176 -6.46 -5.60 -13.28
N ALA A 177 -7.39 -4.85 -13.88
CA ALA A 177 -7.08 -3.53 -14.48
C ALA A 177 -6.52 -2.56 -13.42
N ILE A 178 -7.16 -2.47 -12.25
CA ILE A 178 -6.69 -1.60 -11.16
C ILE A 178 -5.31 -2.05 -10.67
N LYS A 179 -5.11 -3.36 -10.45
CA LYS A 179 -3.80 -3.91 -10.06
C LYS A 179 -2.70 -3.51 -11.04
N ARG A 180 -2.94 -3.68 -12.35
CA ARG A 180 -1.97 -3.33 -13.40
C ARG A 180 -1.70 -1.84 -13.47
N THR A 181 -2.72 -0.99 -13.31
CA THR A 181 -2.53 0.45 -13.26
C THR A 181 -1.65 0.86 -12.09
N LEU A 182 -1.84 0.28 -10.89
CA LEU A 182 -0.97 0.58 -9.73
C LEU A 182 0.48 0.12 -9.98
N GLN A 183 0.67 -1.06 -10.57
CA GLN A 183 2.00 -1.56 -10.94
C GLN A 183 2.67 -0.69 -12.01
N ALA A 184 1.90 -0.20 -12.99
CA ALA A 184 2.38 0.72 -14.01
C ALA A 184 2.77 2.08 -13.41
N LEU A 185 1.94 2.63 -12.51
CA LEU A 185 2.26 3.86 -11.77
C LEU A 185 3.53 3.71 -10.93
N TRP A 186 3.68 2.59 -10.24
CA TRP A 186 4.91 2.27 -9.51
C TRP A 186 6.12 2.19 -10.45
N ALA A 187 6.03 1.46 -11.56
CA ALA A 187 7.11 1.33 -12.53
C ALA A 187 7.48 2.68 -13.17
N LEU A 188 6.49 3.49 -13.55
CA LEU A 188 6.70 4.84 -14.05
C LEU A 188 7.37 5.73 -13.00
N GLY A 189 6.95 5.63 -11.74
CA GLY A 189 7.57 6.36 -10.64
C GLY A 189 9.02 5.94 -10.38
N VAL A 190 9.33 4.64 -10.48
CA VAL A 190 10.71 4.12 -10.38
C VAL A 190 11.58 4.66 -11.51
N VAL A 191 11.10 4.55 -12.76
CA VAL A 191 11.83 5.05 -13.93
C VAL A 191 12.00 6.57 -13.86
N GLY A 192 10.95 7.30 -13.48
CA GLY A 192 10.99 8.75 -13.29
C GLY A 192 11.97 9.18 -12.19
N SER A 193 11.99 8.44 -11.08
CA SER A 193 12.96 8.63 -9.99
C SER A 193 14.39 8.42 -10.46
N LEU A 194 14.65 7.34 -11.18
CA LEU A 194 15.99 7.03 -11.70
C LEU A 194 16.44 8.05 -12.76
N ALA A 195 15.54 8.45 -13.66
CA ALA A 195 15.81 9.47 -14.66
C ALA A 195 16.12 10.82 -14.01
N THR A 196 15.33 11.21 -13.00
CA THR A 196 15.57 12.43 -12.22
C THR A 196 16.91 12.38 -11.51
N TYR A 197 17.25 11.25 -10.89
CA TYR A 197 18.53 11.07 -10.21
C TYR A 197 19.71 11.24 -11.18
N ILE A 198 19.72 10.50 -12.30
CA ILE A 198 20.83 10.50 -13.25
C ILE A 198 20.93 11.82 -14.01
N ALA A 199 19.81 12.35 -14.50
CA ALA A 199 19.81 13.50 -15.40
C ALA A 199 19.81 14.84 -14.68
N LEU A 200 19.31 14.92 -13.45
CA LEU A 200 19.07 16.19 -12.75
C LEU A 200 19.79 16.27 -11.39
N ALA A 201 19.61 15.28 -10.51
CA ALA A 201 20.17 15.33 -9.15
C ALA A 201 21.70 15.14 -9.13
N GLN A 202 22.21 14.14 -9.86
CA GLN A 202 23.63 13.83 -9.94
C GLN A 202 24.47 14.99 -10.51
N PRO A 203 24.08 15.65 -11.63
CA PRO A 203 24.79 16.84 -12.11
C PRO A 203 24.77 18.02 -11.12
N ALA A 204 23.74 18.10 -10.28
CA ALA A 204 23.64 19.10 -9.22
C ALA A 204 24.42 18.73 -7.94
N GLY A 205 25.03 17.54 -7.89
CA GLY A 205 25.75 17.05 -6.71
C GLY A 205 24.85 16.72 -5.52
N GLN A 206 23.55 16.47 -5.76
CA GLN A 206 22.55 16.21 -4.74
C GLN A 206 22.02 14.77 -4.82
N GLY A 207 21.47 14.27 -3.71
CA GLY A 207 20.66 13.04 -3.70
C GLY A 207 19.29 13.26 -4.33
N LEU A 208 18.61 12.18 -4.73
CA LEU A 208 17.28 12.27 -5.34
C LEU A 208 16.27 12.93 -4.40
N VAL A 209 16.24 12.51 -3.13
CA VAL A 209 15.25 13.03 -2.17
C VAL A 209 15.46 14.52 -1.95
N GLN A 210 16.70 14.96 -1.76
CA GLN A 210 17.02 16.38 -1.58
C GLN A 210 16.65 17.20 -2.82
N TYR A 211 16.97 16.69 -4.01
CA TYR A 211 16.65 17.38 -5.26
C TYR A 211 15.14 17.62 -5.42
N VAL A 212 14.30 16.64 -5.07
CA VAL A 212 12.82 16.77 -5.13
C VAL A 212 12.29 17.78 -4.12
N LEU A 213 12.91 17.89 -2.93
CA LEU A 213 12.54 18.90 -1.94
C LEU A 213 12.89 20.30 -2.42
N ASP A 214 14.07 20.47 -3.03
CA ASP A 214 14.53 21.77 -3.53
C ASP A 214 13.81 22.19 -4.83
N ASN A 215 13.35 21.22 -5.63
CA ASN A 215 12.73 21.44 -6.94
C ASN A 215 11.31 20.84 -6.98
N PRO A 216 10.26 21.61 -6.63
CA PRO A 216 8.88 21.12 -6.61
C PRO A 216 8.40 20.46 -7.91
N THR A 217 8.88 20.93 -9.06
CA THR A 217 8.52 20.37 -10.37
C THR A 217 8.97 18.92 -10.55
N ALA A 218 9.99 18.47 -9.81
CA ALA A 218 10.45 17.09 -9.84
C ALA A 218 9.41 16.09 -9.31
N VAL A 219 8.39 16.57 -8.58
CA VAL A 219 7.23 15.78 -8.15
C VAL A 219 6.49 15.16 -9.34
N TRP A 220 6.54 15.76 -10.54
CA TRP A 220 5.94 15.13 -11.73
C TRP A 220 6.59 13.79 -12.10
N PHE A 221 7.87 13.60 -11.79
CA PHE A 221 8.60 12.37 -12.11
C PHE A 221 8.44 11.30 -11.03
N VAL A 222 8.48 11.70 -9.75
CA VAL A 222 8.34 10.76 -8.62
C VAL A 222 6.89 10.53 -8.20
N GLY A 223 6.00 11.46 -8.53
CA GLY A 223 4.58 11.46 -8.16
C GLY A 223 3.82 10.18 -8.53
N PRO A 224 4.03 9.55 -9.69
CA PRO A 224 3.41 8.27 -10.02
C PRO A 224 3.69 7.17 -8.98
N LEU A 225 4.87 7.16 -8.34
CA LEU A 225 5.18 6.21 -7.27
C LEU A 225 4.24 6.38 -6.08
N PHE A 226 4.06 7.64 -5.65
CA PHE A 226 3.18 7.97 -4.54
C PHE A 226 1.70 7.84 -4.89
N ALA A 227 1.34 7.98 -6.17
CA ALA A 227 0.00 7.64 -6.66
C ALA A 227 -0.27 6.13 -6.53
N ALA A 228 0.71 5.28 -6.83
CA ALA A 228 0.60 3.84 -6.59
C ALA A 228 0.44 3.49 -5.10
N LEU A 229 1.21 4.15 -4.22
CA LEU A 229 1.05 4.04 -2.77
C LEU A 229 -0.35 4.47 -2.32
N THR A 230 -0.81 5.62 -2.81
CA THR A 230 -2.14 6.16 -2.50
C THR A 230 -3.22 5.18 -2.92
N GLY A 231 -3.11 4.55 -4.09
CA GLY A 231 -4.06 3.54 -4.56
C GLY A 231 -4.05 2.25 -3.73
N LEU A 232 -2.88 1.81 -3.24
CA LEU A 232 -2.77 0.70 -2.30
C LEU A 232 -3.49 1.03 -0.98
N VAL A 233 -3.23 2.21 -0.43
CA VAL A 233 -3.84 2.68 0.81
C VAL A 233 -5.35 2.88 0.63
N PHE A 234 -5.78 3.44 -0.50
CA PHE A 234 -7.18 3.64 -0.87
C PHE A 234 -7.98 2.35 -0.81
N LYS A 235 -7.42 1.27 -1.39
CA LYS A 235 -8.05 -0.06 -1.33
C LYS A 235 -8.35 -0.45 0.12
N GLU A 236 -7.40 -0.24 1.02
CA GLU A 236 -7.54 -0.65 2.42
C GLU A 236 -8.46 0.28 3.21
N GLY A 237 -8.39 1.58 2.92
CA GLY A 237 -9.18 2.61 3.60
C GLY A 237 -10.65 2.55 3.24
N LEU A 238 -10.95 2.68 1.95
CA LEU A 238 -12.33 2.81 1.48
C LEU A 238 -13.01 1.48 1.23
N CYS A 239 -12.28 0.42 0.84
CA CYS A 239 -12.91 -0.87 0.57
C CYS A 239 -13.08 -1.72 1.83
N TYR A 240 -12.24 -1.55 2.85
CA TYR A 240 -12.32 -2.31 4.11
C TYR A 240 -12.64 -1.46 5.35
N GLY A 241 -12.99 -0.18 5.14
CA GLY A 241 -13.45 0.70 6.23
C GLY A 241 -12.39 1.05 7.27
N LYS A 242 -11.10 1.04 6.90
CA LYS A 242 -10.00 1.41 7.80
C LYS A 242 -9.81 2.92 7.78
N LEU A 243 -10.23 3.59 8.84
CA LEU A 243 -10.15 5.05 8.95
C LEU A 243 -8.72 5.57 8.77
N GLU A 244 -7.71 4.88 9.32
CA GLU A 244 -6.31 5.29 9.18
C GLU A 244 -5.84 5.33 7.72
N ALA A 245 -6.24 4.34 6.93
CA ALA A 245 -5.91 4.26 5.52
C ALA A 245 -6.77 5.24 4.71
N GLY A 246 -8.04 5.40 5.06
CA GLY A 246 -8.93 6.37 4.42
C GLY A 246 -8.42 7.80 4.55
N VAL A 247 -7.96 8.20 5.74
CA VAL A 247 -7.35 9.52 5.96
C VAL A 247 -6.02 9.63 5.19
N LEU A 248 -5.20 8.59 5.22
CA LEU A 248 -3.91 8.57 4.54
C LEU A 248 -4.03 8.73 3.02
N THR A 249 -5.09 8.20 2.40
CA THR A 249 -5.43 8.41 0.99
C THR A 249 -5.54 9.89 0.60
N PHE A 250 -6.01 10.76 1.49
CA PHE A 250 -6.11 12.19 1.22
C PHE A 250 -4.84 12.95 1.58
N ILE A 251 -4.15 12.53 2.64
CA ILE A 251 -2.91 13.19 3.09
C ILE A 251 -1.80 13.09 2.05
N ILE A 252 -1.57 11.90 1.46
CA ILE A 252 -0.45 11.70 0.52
C ILE A 252 -0.55 12.65 -0.69
N PRO A 253 -1.66 12.70 -1.45
CA PRO A 253 -1.80 13.65 -2.55
C PRO A 253 -1.77 15.10 -2.10
N THR A 254 -2.36 15.42 -0.94
CA THR A 254 -2.41 16.81 -0.43
C THR A 254 -1.00 17.33 -0.14
N ILE A 255 -0.14 16.54 0.48
CA ILE A 255 1.25 16.94 0.74
C ILE A 255 2.01 17.16 -0.57
N LEU A 256 1.91 16.23 -1.51
CA LEU A 256 2.64 16.30 -2.78
C LEU A 256 2.18 17.46 -3.65
N LEU A 257 0.87 17.71 -3.72
CA LEU A 257 0.32 18.87 -4.43
C LEU A 257 0.64 20.17 -3.72
N GLY A 258 0.61 20.19 -2.39
CA GLY A 258 1.03 21.36 -1.60
C GLY A 258 2.51 21.70 -1.83
N HIS A 259 3.37 20.68 -1.94
CA HIS A 259 4.79 20.86 -2.31
C HIS A 259 4.92 21.36 -3.74
N LEU A 260 4.28 20.70 -4.71
CA LEU A 260 4.34 21.04 -6.14
C LEU A 260 3.87 22.47 -6.43
N THR A 261 2.79 22.91 -5.77
CA THR A 261 2.20 24.24 -5.99
C THR A 261 2.87 25.34 -5.17
N GLY A 262 3.66 24.97 -4.14
CA GLY A 262 4.24 25.91 -3.19
C GLY A 262 3.21 26.64 -2.32
N LEU A 263 1.94 26.23 -2.33
CA LEU A 263 0.84 26.91 -1.62
C LEU A 263 0.84 26.64 -0.11
N MET A 264 1.67 25.70 0.35
CA MET A 264 1.68 25.22 1.73
C MET A 264 2.96 25.68 2.44
N ASP A 265 2.81 26.19 3.66
CA ASP A 265 3.94 26.54 4.52
C ASP A 265 4.65 25.28 5.05
N ASP A 266 5.89 25.47 5.50
CA ASP A 266 6.73 24.36 5.96
C ASP A 266 6.26 23.76 7.29
N GLY A 267 5.52 24.52 8.10
CA GLY A 267 4.89 24.04 9.32
C GLY A 267 3.76 23.04 9.00
N VAL A 268 2.88 23.40 8.07
CA VAL A 268 1.80 22.51 7.61
C VAL A 268 2.36 21.27 6.91
N LYS A 269 3.38 21.41 6.04
CA LYS A 269 4.10 20.25 5.45
C LYS A 269 4.60 19.28 6.50
N SER A 270 5.31 19.79 7.51
CA SER A 270 5.88 18.97 8.58
C SER A 270 4.80 18.32 9.43
N SER A 271 3.73 19.04 9.77
CA SER A 271 2.61 18.47 10.54
C SER A 271 1.90 17.32 9.79
N LEU A 272 1.64 17.50 8.50
CA LEU A 272 1.01 16.49 7.65
C LEU A 272 1.94 15.30 7.41
N LEU A 273 3.25 15.55 7.26
CA LEU A 273 4.26 14.49 7.17
C LEU A 273 4.29 13.64 8.45
N GLY A 274 4.27 14.27 9.62
CA GLY A 274 4.23 13.58 10.91
C GLY A 274 2.96 12.74 11.06
N LEU A 275 1.82 13.28 10.62
CA LEU A 275 0.55 12.55 10.58
C LEU A 275 0.60 11.37 9.61
N TRP A 276 1.17 11.54 8.42
CA TRP A 276 1.41 10.45 7.48
C TRP A 276 2.25 9.35 8.12
N MET A 277 3.40 9.69 8.70
CA MET A 277 4.28 8.72 9.37
C MET A 277 3.53 7.91 10.44
N ALA A 278 2.78 8.58 11.31
CA ALA A 278 2.01 7.93 12.36
C ALA A 278 0.93 6.98 11.79
N LEU A 279 0.14 7.46 10.82
CA LEU A 279 -0.90 6.66 10.18
C LEU A 279 -0.31 5.47 9.41
N PHE A 280 0.85 5.65 8.77
CA PHE A 280 1.48 4.57 8.01
C PHE A 280 1.99 3.45 8.93
N ILE A 281 2.53 3.81 10.10
CA ILE A 281 2.92 2.83 11.13
C ILE A 281 1.68 2.07 11.62
N VAL A 282 0.60 2.77 11.97
CA VAL A 282 -0.64 2.12 12.43
C VAL A 282 -1.20 1.21 11.34
N PHE A 283 -1.25 1.68 10.09
CA PHE A 283 -1.72 0.92 8.95
C PHE A 283 -0.90 -0.36 8.71
N ALA A 284 0.44 -0.25 8.72
CA ALA A 284 1.32 -1.41 8.56
C ALA A 284 1.25 -2.35 9.78
N GLY A 285 1.18 -1.81 11.00
CA GLY A 285 1.10 -2.60 12.23
C GLY A 285 -0.18 -3.43 12.32
N ARG A 286 -1.32 -2.87 11.91
CA ARG A 286 -2.61 -3.59 11.93
C ARG A 286 -2.65 -4.80 11.01
N LYS A 287 -1.81 -4.84 9.97
CA LYS A 287 -1.70 -6.02 9.09
C LYS A 287 -1.27 -7.27 9.85
N PHE A 288 -0.50 -7.16 10.94
CA PHE A 288 -0.12 -8.33 11.74
C PHE A 288 -1.29 -8.95 12.53
N THR A 289 -2.29 -8.14 12.89
CA THR A 289 -3.48 -8.63 13.60
C THR A 289 -4.58 -9.12 12.66
N GLN A 290 -4.53 -8.74 11.39
CA GLN A 290 -5.56 -9.06 10.40
C GLN A 290 -5.50 -10.55 10.00
N PRO A 291 -6.64 -11.25 9.87
CA PRO A 291 -6.69 -12.60 9.29
C PRO A 291 -6.14 -12.65 7.87
N MET A 292 -5.38 -13.69 7.51
CA MET A 292 -4.80 -13.82 6.16
C MET A 292 -5.86 -13.90 5.06
N LYS A 293 -7.02 -14.52 5.35
CA LYS A 293 -8.14 -14.62 4.40
C LYS A 293 -8.60 -13.25 3.88
N ASP A 294 -8.51 -12.21 4.70
CA ASP A 294 -9.00 -10.87 4.36
C ASP A 294 -8.05 -10.16 3.38
N ASP A 295 -6.76 -10.49 3.39
CA ASP A 295 -5.76 -9.97 2.43
C ASP A 295 -5.82 -10.72 1.09
N ILE A 296 -6.28 -11.98 1.08
CA ILE A 296 -6.51 -12.80 -0.13
C ILE A 296 -7.82 -12.39 -0.81
N GLY A 297 -8.87 -12.18 -0.02
CA GLY A 297 -10.24 -12.03 -0.53
C GLY A 297 -10.89 -13.37 -0.89
N ASP A 298 -12.11 -13.30 -1.40
CA ASP A 298 -12.90 -14.45 -1.84
C ASP A 298 -12.33 -15.04 -3.14
N LYS A 299 -11.64 -16.17 -3.00
CA LYS A 299 -11.08 -16.89 -4.15
C LYS A 299 -12.11 -17.40 -5.14
N SER A 300 -13.34 -17.66 -4.71
CA SER A 300 -14.39 -18.13 -5.60
C SER A 300 -14.66 -17.12 -6.73
N VAL A 301 -14.47 -15.82 -6.47
CA VAL A 301 -14.57 -14.76 -7.48
C VAL A 301 -13.46 -14.88 -8.53
N PHE A 302 -12.23 -15.18 -8.11
CA PHE A 302 -11.11 -15.38 -9.03
C PHE A 302 -11.30 -16.65 -9.87
N MET A 303 -11.74 -17.75 -9.24
CA MET A 303 -12.07 -18.99 -9.95
C MET A 303 -13.19 -18.76 -10.96
N PHE A 304 -14.28 -18.10 -10.55
CA PHE A 304 -15.40 -17.78 -11.43
C PHE A 304 -14.96 -16.91 -12.61
N ASN A 305 -14.16 -15.86 -12.38
CA ASN A 305 -13.71 -14.98 -13.46
C ASN A 305 -12.80 -15.69 -14.47
N ALA A 306 -12.09 -16.75 -14.04
CA ALA A 306 -11.22 -17.57 -14.89
C ALA A 306 -11.96 -18.60 -15.76
N LEU A 307 -13.23 -18.91 -15.46
CA LEU A 307 -14.06 -19.83 -16.25
C LEU A 307 -14.45 -19.25 -17.61
N SER A 308 -14.78 -20.13 -18.56
CA SER A 308 -15.36 -19.74 -19.85
C SER A 308 -16.76 -19.14 -19.69
N ASP A 309 -17.23 -18.36 -20.66
CA ASP A 309 -18.53 -17.69 -20.59
C ASP A 309 -19.70 -18.70 -20.49
N GLU A 310 -19.54 -19.89 -21.09
CA GLU A 310 -20.52 -20.99 -21.05
C GLU A 310 -20.59 -21.62 -19.65
N GLU A 311 -19.43 -21.89 -19.02
CA GLU A 311 -19.34 -22.43 -17.66
C GLU A 311 -19.85 -21.43 -16.60
N LYS A 312 -19.58 -20.13 -16.81
CA LYS A 312 -20.13 -19.06 -15.97
C LYS A 312 -21.66 -19.06 -15.99
N ALA A 313 -22.26 -19.16 -17.18
CA ALA A 313 -23.71 -19.21 -17.32
C ALA A 313 -24.30 -20.45 -16.63
N ALA A 314 -23.69 -21.63 -16.80
CA ALA A 314 -24.14 -22.86 -16.16
C ALA A 314 -24.06 -22.80 -14.62
N LEU A 315 -23.00 -22.21 -14.05
CA LEU A 315 -22.89 -22.02 -12.60
C LEU A 315 -23.95 -21.04 -12.06
N LEU A 316 -24.22 -19.96 -12.78
CA LEU A 316 -25.26 -19.02 -12.41
C LEU A 316 -26.66 -19.63 -12.51
N GLU A 317 -26.92 -20.52 -13.47
CA GLU A 317 -28.19 -21.26 -13.55
C GLU A 317 -28.34 -22.25 -12.38
N LYS A 318 -27.27 -22.98 -12.03
CA LYS A 318 -27.27 -23.90 -10.89
C LYS A 318 -27.48 -23.20 -9.53
N GLN A 319 -27.12 -21.92 -9.42
CA GLN A 319 -27.39 -21.12 -8.22
C GLN A 319 -28.83 -20.58 -8.17
N LYS A 320 -29.53 -20.52 -9.31
CA LYS A 320 -30.92 -20.05 -9.41
C LYS A 320 -31.96 -21.16 -9.22
N SER A 321 -31.56 -22.42 -9.43
CA SER A 321 -32.39 -23.62 -9.20
C SER A 321 -32.39 -24.05 -7.74
#